data_AF-A0A1L7ABF1-F1
#
_entry.id   AF-A0A1L7ABF1-F1
#
_cell.length_a   1.000
_cell.length_b   1.000
_cell.length_c   1.000
_cell.angle_alpha   90.00
_cell.angle_beta   90.00
_cell.angle_gamma   90.00
#
_symmetry.space_group_name_H-M   'P 1'
#
loop_
_entity.id
_entity.type
_entity.pdbx_description
1 polymer ?
#
loop_
_entity_poly.entity_id
_entity_poly.type
_entity_poly.pdbx_seq_one_letter_code
_entity_poly.pdbx_strand_id
1 'polypeptide(L)'
;MDLISYAQNQEDVMLWRALQRVENGFYIDVGAAHPEDLSVTRLFYDHGWSGINLEPNNAYFAELQAHRGRDINLPVCATAEPGERVFHEIPGTGLSTLDTSVAEEHARKGWELKERRVPGLTLAQICEQYRPDGPIHFLKIDVEGGEAEVLQGADFSRFRPWILLIEATRPLSQEPDHAVWENGLLAQGYRFAWFDGLNRFYVADERAAALLPYFTVQPNVFDGFLRAADLLQRHRDSETYAANEREARLRAEADRDRVEQARQKAEADRDHAEQARQKAEADRDQAEQARRKAEADRDRAEMASQKAEEAHALLLTAHKAALSSLEEAGTRRGEAEQRALSLREKMAGLEEALRDAGARARQMEQKAAAAGERERKAHAEYMVLRETLIAQTASAAEGTGIRIGQALEHADAAHRRLSEVMEERAQLEARLQEAEHRYVAAEVMNRAYHTSTSWRLTRPLRGVIYLLRRQIGLKDVGLYASRRVLPKLRGVHAGDDAKQVQGITEMPAPDETPALALPLPEVPSPAEAMPAREQDLSLRGQYVRRLLSHRLSSDARQGHPIMPAG
;
A
#
# COMPACT_ATOMS: atom_id res chain seq x y z
N MET A 1 43.16 -4.67 -21.46
CA MET A 1 42.07 -4.62 -20.47
C MET A 1 42.72 -4.35 -19.12
N ASP A 2 41.94 -4.22 -18.04
CA ASP A 2 42.53 -4.33 -16.70
C ASP A 2 42.97 -5.79 -16.48
N LEU A 3 44.06 -5.98 -15.73
CA LEU A 3 44.55 -7.32 -15.43
C LEU A 3 43.74 -7.91 -14.26
N ILE A 4 42.82 -8.83 -14.55
CA ILE A 4 41.97 -9.45 -13.53
C ILE A 4 42.53 -10.84 -13.20
N SER A 5 42.79 -11.07 -11.90
CA SER A 5 43.15 -12.37 -11.33
C SER A 5 41.90 -13.09 -10.84
N TYR A 6 41.78 -14.34 -11.26
CA TYR A 6 40.70 -15.27 -10.97
C TYR A 6 41.17 -16.45 -10.10
N ALA A 7 42.47 -16.75 -10.13
CA ALA A 7 43.06 -17.90 -9.43
C ALA A 7 43.12 -17.74 -7.90
N GLN A 8 43.09 -18.86 -7.18
CA GLN A 8 42.98 -18.90 -5.72
C GLN A 8 44.17 -18.25 -4.99
N ASN A 9 45.40 -18.54 -5.43
CA ASN A 9 46.65 -18.06 -4.83
C ASN A 9 47.40 -17.07 -5.75
N GLN A 10 46.72 -16.50 -6.75
CA GLN A 10 47.26 -15.60 -7.78
C GLN A 10 48.28 -16.26 -8.72
N GLU A 11 48.14 -17.57 -8.94
CA GLU A 11 48.94 -18.39 -9.84
C GLU A 11 48.90 -17.84 -11.27
N ASP A 12 47.75 -17.31 -11.68
CA ASP A 12 47.54 -16.65 -12.97
C ASP A 12 48.37 -15.37 -13.13
N VAL A 13 48.47 -14.53 -12.11
CA VAL A 13 49.36 -13.36 -12.07
C VAL A 13 50.83 -13.79 -12.10
N MET A 14 51.19 -14.84 -11.39
CA MET A 14 52.56 -15.37 -11.32
C MET A 14 53.03 -15.89 -12.69
N LEU A 15 52.17 -16.65 -13.38
CA LEU A 15 52.38 -17.08 -14.77
C LEU A 15 52.39 -15.85 -15.71
N TRP A 16 51.46 -14.91 -15.56
CA TRP A 16 51.36 -13.73 -16.43
C TRP A 16 52.60 -12.85 -16.35
N ARG A 17 53.16 -12.63 -15.16
CA ARG A 17 54.42 -11.89 -14.97
C ARG A 17 55.52 -12.44 -15.89
N ALA A 18 55.65 -13.76 -15.97
CA ALA A 18 56.64 -14.46 -16.79
C ALA A 18 56.26 -14.55 -18.28
N LEU A 19 54.97 -14.63 -18.62
CA LEU A 19 54.48 -14.98 -19.95
C LEU A 19 53.79 -13.86 -20.74
N GLN A 20 53.52 -12.69 -20.16
CA GLN A 20 52.83 -11.53 -20.77
C GLN A 20 53.41 -10.99 -22.10
N ARG A 21 54.60 -11.44 -22.50
CA ARG A 21 55.25 -11.11 -23.80
C ARG A 21 54.93 -12.13 -24.91
N VAL A 22 54.17 -13.18 -24.60
CA VAL A 22 53.70 -14.17 -25.58
C VAL A 22 52.32 -13.74 -26.07
N GLU A 23 52.25 -13.38 -27.35
CA GLU A 23 50.99 -13.12 -28.05
C GLU A 23 50.30 -14.44 -28.41
N ASN A 24 48.99 -14.56 -28.12
CA ASN A 24 48.16 -15.74 -28.45
C ASN A 24 48.81 -17.06 -28.00
N GLY A 25 49.25 -17.10 -26.73
CA GLY A 25 49.87 -18.28 -26.14
C GLY A 25 48.90 -19.45 -25.98
N PHE A 26 49.44 -20.56 -25.46
CA PHE A 26 48.73 -21.84 -25.39
C PHE A 26 48.97 -22.55 -24.06
N TYR A 27 47.89 -23.01 -23.42
CA TYR A 27 47.92 -23.75 -22.15
C TYR A 27 47.27 -25.12 -22.24
N ILE A 28 47.53 -25.95 -21.23
CA ILE A 28 46.74 -27.15 -20.92
C ILE A 28 46.33 -27.07 -19.45
N ASP A 29 45.06 -27.31 -19.17
CA ASP A 29 44.42 -27.20 -17.86
C ASP A 29 43.84 -28.57 -17.50
N VAL A 30 44.45 -29.27 -16.54
CA VAL A 30 44.08 -30.63 -16.12
C VAL A 30 43.40 -30.54 -14.76
N GLY A 31 42.11 -30.87 -14.71
CA GLY A 31 41.23 -30.44 -13.61
C GLY A 31 40.88 -28.97 -13.77
N ALA A 32 40.27 -28.63 -14.92
CA ALA A 32 40.00 -27.24 -15.28
C ALA A 32 38.84 -26.61 -14.48
N ALA A 33 37.95 -27.44 -13.92
CA ALA A 33 36.82 -27.06 -13.08
C ALA A 33 36.00 -25.89 -13.68
N HIS A 34 35.66 -24.90 -12.86
CA HIS A 34 34.81 -23.79 -13.26
C HIS A 34 35.55 -22.82 -14.23
N PRO A 35 34.93 -22.37 -15.34
CA PRO A 35 35.62 -21.55 -16.36
C PRO A 35 36.02 -20.13 -15.93
N GLU A 36 35.70 -19.71 -14.70
CA GLU A 36 35.83 -18.33 -14.20
C GLU A 36 36.26 -18.30 -12.72
N ASP A 37 35.40 -18.75 -11.79
CA ASP A 37 35.78 -18.92 -10.37
C ASP A 37 37.01 -19.82 -10.19
N LEU A 38 37.93 -19.41 -9.33
CA LEU A 38 39.26 -20.00 -9.05
C LEU A 38 40.16 -20.30 -10.28
N SER A 39 39.80 -19.84 -11.48
CA SER A 39 40.37 -20.35 -12.73
C SER A 39 41.71 -19.72 -13.13
N VAL A 40 42.79 -20.50 -13.07
CA VAL A 40 44.16 -20.09 -13.48
C VAL A 40 44.23 -19.65 -14.95
N THR A 41 43.44 -20.26 -15.83
CA THR A 41 43.48 -19.99 -17.28
C THR A 41 42.65 -18.78 -17.72
N ARG A 42 41.75 -18.25 -16.87
CA ARG A 42 40.78 -17.23 -17.32
C ARG A 42 41.46 -15.92 -17.74
N LEU A 43 42.42 -15.47 -16.94
CA LEU A 43 43.24 -14.27 -17.21
C LEU A 43 43.87 -14.32 -18.61
N PHE A 44 44.43 -15.48 -18.98
CA PHE A 44 45.06 -15.71 -20.28
C PHE A 44 44.05 -15.73 -21.43
N TYR A 45 42.92 -16.42 -21.24
CA TYR A 45 41.83 -16.48 -22.20
C TYR A 45 41.31 -15.09 -22.57
N ASP A 46 41.02 -14.23 -21.58
CA ASP A 46 40.58 -12.84 -21.85
C ASP A 46 41.64 -12.00 -22.59
N HIS A 47 42.92 -12.36 -22.44
CA HIS A 47 44.05 -11.76 -23.18
C HIS A 47 44.38 -12.47 -24.51
N GLY A 48 43.44 -13.25 -25.06
CA GLY A 48 43.51 -13.78 -26.43
C GLY A 48 44.16 -15.15 -26.58
N TRP A 49 44.57 -15.79 -25.48
CA TRP A 49 45.09 -17.15 -25.49
C TRP A 49 43.97 -18.18 -25.69
N SER A 50 44.37 -19.42 -25.98
CA SER A 50 43.49 -20.59 -25.88
C SER A 50 44.25 -21.82 -25.38
N GLY A 51 43.56 -22.92 -25.10
CA GLY A 51 44.21 -24.14 -24.66
C GLY A 51 43.37 -25.40 -24.78
N ILE A 52 43.76 -26.42 -24.00
CA ILE A 52 42.99 -27.65 -23.80
C ILE A 52 42.55 -27.68 -22.33
N ASN A 53 41.27 -27.83 -22.08
CA ASN A 53 40.70 -27.95 -20.73
C ASN A 53 40.19 -29.38 -20.54
N LEU A 54 40.74 -30.12 -19.58
CA LEU A 54 40.31 -31.47 -19.22
C LEU A 54 39.45 -31.38 -17.96
N GLU A 55 38.16 -31.71 -18.10
CA GLU A 55 37.22 -31.65 -16.99
C GLU A 55 36.18 -32.78 -17.11
N PRO A 56 36.32 -33.88 -16.34
CA PRO A 56 35.38 -34.99 -16.39
C PRO A 56 33.99 -34.64 -15.84
N ASN A 57 33.84 -33.67 -14.93
CA ASN A 57 32.56 -33.29 -14.33
C ASN A 57 31.60 -32.69 -15.37
N ASN A 58 30.43 -33.31 -15.55
CA ASN A 58 29.48 -32.92 -16.60
C ASN A 58 28.96 -31.48 -16.46
N ALA A 59 28.88 -30.93 -15.24
CA ALA A 59 28.43 -29.56 -15.01
C ALA A 59 29.51 -28.55 -15.40
N TYR A 60 30.72 -28.69 -14.85
CA TYR A 60 31.85 -27.82 -15.20
C TYR A 60 32.24 -27.93 -16.67
N PHE A 61 32.19 -29.13 -17.27
CA PHE A 61 32.38 -29.33 -18.69
C PHE A 61 31.37 -28.52 -19.54
N ALA A 62 30.09 -28.46 -19.15
CA ALA A 62 29.08 -27.67 -19.86
C ALA A 62 29.36 -26.15 -19.74
N GLU A 63 29.76 -25.68 -18.56
CA GLU A 63 30.13 -24.27 -18.36
C GLU A 63 31.41 -23.90 -19.15
N LEU A 64 32.41 -24.79 -19.18
CA LEU A 64 33.61 -24.67 -20.01
C LEU A 64 33.24 -24.60 -21.51
N GLN A 65 32.34 -25.46 -22.00
CA GLN A 65 31.86 -25.39 -23.38
C GLN A 65 31.13 -24.07 -23.69
N ALA A 66 30.37 -23.51 -22.74
CA ALA A 66 29.63 -22.26 -22.94
C ALA A 66 30.53 -21.00 -22.87
N HIS A 67 31.47 -20.95 -21.93
CA HIS A 67 32.31 -19.77 -21.68
C HIS A 67 33.66 -19.80 -22.42
N ARG A 68 34.24 -20.98 -22.66
CA ARG A 68 35.58 -21.18 -23.24
C ARG A 68 35.55 -21.68 -24.69
N GLY A 69 34.72 -21.06 -25.54
CA GLY A 69 34.55 -21.43 -26.95
C GLY A 69 35.76 -21.31 -27.90
N ARG A 70 36.93 -20.83 -27.43
CA ARG A 70 38.22 -20.96 -28.17
C ARG A 70 39.09 -22.12 -27.69
N ASP A 71 38.76 -22.71 -26.54
CA ASP A 71 39.49 -23.82 -25.94
C ASP A 71 38.94 -25.17 -26.42
N ILE A 72 39.81 -26.18 -26.41
CA ILE A 72 39.45 -27.56 -26.66
C ILE A 72 39.04 -28.17 -25.30
N ASN A 73 37.76 -28.06 -24.98
CA ASN A 73 37.18 -28.59 -23.76
C ASN A 73 36.87 -30.09 -23.93
N LEU A 74 37.37 -30.96 -23.04
CA LEU A 74 37.28 -32.43 -23.15
C LEU A 74 36.75 -33.07 -21.85
N PRO A 75 35.71 -33.94 -21.91
CA PRO A 75 35.10 -34.57 -20.73
C PRO A 75 35.84 -35.87 -20.36
N VAL A 76 37.14 -35.75 -20.07
CA VAL A 76 38.07 -36.87 -19.86
C VAL A 76 39.01 -36.61 -18.69
N CYS A 77 39.52 -37.67 -18.07
CA CYS A 77 40.64 -37.57 -17.14
C CYS A 77 41.97 -37.76 -17.87
N ALA A 78 43.02 -37.07 -17.41
CA ALA A 78 44.39 -37.45 -17.76
C ALA A 78 44.83 -38.64 -16.88
N THR A 79 45.48 -39.64 -17.48
CA THR A 79 45.87 -40.90 -16.82
C THR A 79 47.21 -41.44 -17.33
N ALA A 80 47.82 -42.39 -16.61
CA ALA A 80 49.11 -42.99 -17.01
C ALA A 80 48.94 -43.93 -18.21
N GLU A 81 47.81 -44.62 -18.26
CA GLU A 81 47.39 -45.52 -19.34
C GLU A 81 45.94 -45.21 -19.76
N PRO A 82 45.57 -45.33 -21.05
CA PRO A 82 44.23 -45.06 -21.52
C PRO A 82 43.20 -46.06 -20.98
N GLY A 83 41.94 -45.64 -20.85
CA GLY A 83 40.80 -46.49 -20.54
C GLY A 83 39.91 -45.98 -19.43
N GLU A 84 38.69 -46.53 -19.38
CA GLU A 84 37.62 -46.15 -18.45
C GLU A 84 38.01 -46.24 -16.97
N ARG A 85 38.14 -45.07 -16.31
CA ARG A 85 38.35 -44.96 -14.86
C ARG A 85 37.02 -44.88 -14.11
N VAL A 86 37.07 -45.07 -12.79
CA VAL A 86 36.00 -44.65 -11.87
C VAL A 86 36.38 -43.26 -11.34
N PHE A 87 35.49 -42.31 -11.52
CA PHE A 87 35.62 -40.93 -11.05
C PHE A 87 34.65 -40.71 -9.89
N HIS A 88 35.20 -40.20 -8.79
CA HIS A 88 34.50 -39.93 -7.54
C HIS A 88 34.10 -38.47 -7.51
N GLU A 89 32.93 -38.17 -8.07
CA GLU A 89 32.43 -36.80 -8.25
C GLU A 89 31.85 -36.25 -6.94
N ILE A 90 32.28 -35.05 -6.52
CA ILE A 90 31.71 -34.28 -5.40
C ILE A 90 31.02 -33.04 -5.97
N PRO A 91 29.69 -33.09 -6.20
CA PRO A 91 28.99 -32.08 -6.99
C PRO A 91 29.09 -30.66 -6.44
N GLY A 92 29.44 -29.71 -7.32
CA GLY A 92 29.57 -28.30 -6.95
C GLY A 92 30.86 -27.95 -6.19
N THR A 93 31.86 -28.82 -6.21
CA THR A 93 33.19 -28.58 -5.62
C THR A 93 34.31 -29.02 -6.57
N GLY A 94 35.51 -28.48 -6.40
CA GLY A 94 36.72 -28.97 -7.08
C GLY A 94 37.18 -30.37 -6.64
N LEU A 95 36.72 -30.83 -5.46
CA LEU A 95 37.21 -32.00 -4.69
C LEU A 95 36.98 -33.39 -5.33
N SER A 96 36.74 -33.45 -6.64
CA SER A 96 36.40 -34.68 -7.36
C SER A 96 37.66 -35.37 -7.89
N THR A 97 37.84 -36.65 -7.55
CA THR A 97 39.12 -37.35 -7.71
C THR A 97 39.00 -38.70 -8.44
N LEU A 98 40.14 -39.22 -8.91
CA LEU A 98 40.30 -40.63 -9.30
C LEU A 98 40.80 -41.52 -8.15
N ASP A 99 41.39 -40.94 -7.09
CA ASP A 99 41.94 -41.71 -5.98
C ASP A 99 40.83 -42.11 -4.99
N THR A 100 40.54 -43.42 -4.91
CA THR A 100 39.52 -43.98 -4.01
C THR A 100 39.82 -43.72 -2.53
N SER A 101 41.08 -43.60 -2.12
CA SER A 101 41.45 -43.32 -0.72
C SER A 101 41.20 -41.85 -0.35
N VAL A 102 41.41 -40.92 -1.29
CA VAL A 102 41.01 -39.51 -1.18
C VAL A 102 39.48 -39.40 -1.17
N ALA A 103 38.78 -40.15 -2.03
CA ALA A 103 37.31 -40.20 -2.03
C ALA A 103 36.76 -40.72 -0.69
N GLU A 104 37.32 -41.81 -0.15
CA GLU A 104 36.99 -42.30 1.20
C GLU A 104 37.27 -41.24 2.29
N GLU A 105 38.34 -40.45 2.18
CA GLU A 105 38.63 -39.37 3.13
C GLU A 105 37.55 -38.28 3.06
N HIS A 106 37.10 -37.91 1.86
CA HIS A 106 36.00 -36.97 1.68
C HIS A 106 34.65 -37.52 2.18
N ALA A 107 34.34 -38.80 1.95
CA ALA A 107 33.17 -39.44 2.54
C ALA A 107 33.21 -39.43 4.08
N ARG A 108 34.38 -39.68 4.69
CA ARG A 108 34.59 -39.57 6.15
C ARG A 108 34.47 -38.13 6.66
N LYS A 109 34.78 -37.13 5.84
CA LYS A 109 34.55 -35.68 6.10
C LYS A 109 33.08 -35.26 5.90
N GLY A 110 32.21 -36.13 5.36
CA GLY A 110 30.77 -35.91 5.21
C GLY A 110 30.30 -35.43 3.83
N TRP A 111 31.15 -35.50 2.80
CA TRP A 111 30.78 -35.11 1.43
C TRP A 111 29.94 -36.18 0.70
N GLU A 112 29.05 -35.73 -0.19
CA GLU A 112 28.27 -36.60 -1.08
C GLU A 112 29.12 -37.03 -2.29
N LEU A 113 29.46 -38.32 -2.38
CA LEU A 113 30.15 -38.91 -3.53
C LEU A 113 29.16 -39.43 -4.59
N LYS A 114 29.51 -39.26 -5.86
CA LYS A 114 28.85 -39.90 -7.01
C LYS A 114 29.88 -40.60 -7.90
N GLU A 115 29.89 -41.92 -7.87
CA GLU A 115 30.72 -42.71 -8.77
C GLU A 115 30.18 -42.65 -10.21
N ARG A 116 31.05 -42.32 -11.15
CA ARG A 116 30.77 -42.37 -12.60
C ARG A 116 31.96 -42.98 -13.33
N ARG A 117 31.71 -43.70 -14.43
CA ARG A 117 32.77 -44.14 -15.33
C ARG A 117 33.06 -43.06 -16.37
N VAL A 118 34.34 -42.77 -16.58
CA VAL A 118 34.80 -41.71 -17.48
C VAL A 118 36.02 -42.16 -18.30
N PRO A 119 36.21 -41.66 -19.53
CA PRO A 119 37.39 -41.99 -20.31
C PRO A 119 38.65 -41.40 -19.68
N GLY A 120 39.63 -42.25 -19.36
CA GLY A 120 41.01 -41.85 -19.13
C GLY A 120 41.80 -41.85 -20.44
N LEU A 121 42.59 -40.80 -20.68
CA LEU A 121 43.53 -40.68 -21.80
C LEU A 121 44.88 -40.18 -21.28
N THR A 122 45.99 -40.56 -21.92
CA THR A 122 47.30 -40.04 -21.49
C THR A 122 47.52 -38.62 -21.99
N LEU A 123 48.28 -37.81 -21.26
CA LEU A 123 48.66 -36.47 -21.71
C LEU A 123 49.39 -36.50 -23.06
N ALA A 124 50.19 -37.55 -23.32
CA ALA A 124 50.81 -37.76 -24.62
C ALA A 124 49.79 -37.96 -25.76
N GLN A 125 48.72 -38.74 -25.54
CA GLN A 125 47.63 -38.92 -26.52
C GLN A 125 46.84 -37.63 -26.76
N ILE A 126 46.52 -36.90 -25.69
CA ILE A 126 45.79 -35.63 -25.77
C ILE A 126 46.61 -34.60 -26.54
N CYS A 127 47.91 -34.49 -26.26
CA CYS A 127 48.80 -33.61 -27.02
C CYS A 127 48.92 -34.09 -28.48
N GLU A 128 49.11 -35.37 -28.76
CA GLU A 128 49.20 -35.88 -30.14
C GLU A 128 47.93 -35.60 -30.97
N GLN A 129 46.75 -35.68 -30.36
CA GLN A 129 45.48 -35.46 -31.06
C GLN A 129 45.14 -33.97 -31.23
N TYR A 130 45.42 -33.13 -30.23
CA TYR A 130 44.88 -31.75 -30.16
C TYR A 130 45.97 -30.65 -30.20
N ARG A 131 47.23 -30.98 -29.93
CA ARG A 131 48.40 -30.08 -30.01
C ARG A 131 49.66 -30.83 -30.49
N PRO A 132 49.64 -31.48 -31.67
CA PRO A 132 50.78 -32.24 -32.17
C PRO A 132 52.02 -31.36 -32.42
N ASP A 133 51.78 -30.09 -32.77
CA ASP A 133 52.79 -29.11 -33.15
C ASP A 133 52.65 -27.80 -32.34
N GLY A 134 53.78 -27.11 -32.18
CA GLY A 134 53.86 -25.77 -31.60
C GLY A 134 54.03 -25.75 -30.06
N PRO A 135 54.36 -24.58 -29.49
CA PRO A 135 54.67 -24.47 -28.07
C PRO A 135 53.43 -24.69 -27.18
N ILE A 136 53.64 -25.36 -26.05
CA ILE A 136 52.80 -25.29 -24.86
C ILE A 136 53.55 -24.37 -23.89
N HIS A 137 52.89 -23.35 -23.36
CA HIS A 137 53.54 -22.32 -22.56
C HIS A 137 53.42 -22.59 -21.07
N PHE A 138 52.26 -23.10 -20.63
CA PHE A 138 52.14 -23.76 -19.34
C PHE A 138 51.18 -24.95 -19.37
N LEU A 139 51.36 -25.86 -18.42
CA LEU A 139 50.45 -26.96 -18.10
C LEU A 139 50.12 -26.89 -16.60
N LYS A 140 48.84 -26.78 -16.26
CA LYS A 140 48.31 -26.87 -14.89
C LYS A 140 47.83 -28.30 -14.62
N ILE A 141 48.18 -28.87 -13.48
CA ILE A 141 47.71 -30.18 -12.99
C ILE A 141 47.27 -30.03 -11.54
N ASP A 142 46.01 -30.37 -11.30
CA ASP A 142 45.28 -30.19 -10.04
C ASP A 142 44.09 -31.14 -10.14
N VAL A 143 44.26 -32.37 -9.64
CA VAL A 143 43.32 -33.49 -9.80
C VAL A 143 43.14 -34.26 -8.49
N GLU A 144 43.28 -33.55 -7.37
CA GLU A 144 42.95 -34.01 -6.01
C GLU A 144 43.62 -35.35 -5.67
N GLY A 145 44.95 -35.42 -5.85
CA GLY A 145 45.80 -36.58 -5.54
C GLY A 145 46.21 -37.43 -6.76
N GLY A 146 45.71 -37.13 -7.96
CA GLY A 146 46.02 -37.86 -9.19
C GLY A 146 47.30 -37.42 -9.91
N GLU A 147 48.05 -36.44 -9.39
CA GLU A 147 49.11 -35.70 -10.11
C GLU A 147 50.22 -36.63 -10.62
N ALA A 148 50.57 -37.65 -9.83
CA ALA A 148 51.56 -38.64 -10.21
C ALA A 148 51.11 -39.51 -11.40
N GLU A 149 49.84 -39.90 -11.46
CA GLU A 149 49.29 -40.67 -12.59
C GLU A 149 49.26 -39.80 -13.87
N VAL A 150 48.87 -38.53 -13.75
CA VAL A 150 48.88 -37.57 -14.86
C VAL A 150 50.29 -37.36 -15.42
N LEU A 151 51.29 -37.18 -14.55
CA LEU A 151 52.68 -36.98 -14.94
C LEU A 151 53.30 -38.24 -15.57
N GLN A 152 52.90 -39.44 -15.14
CA GLN A 152 53.33 -40.70 -15.76
C GLN A 152 52.75 -40.87 -17.18
N GLY A 153 51.59 -40.26 -17.48
CA GLY A 153 50.98 -40.24 -18.80
C GLY A 153 51.55 -39.21 -19.79
N ALA A 154 52.57 -38.43 -19.40
CA ALA A 154 53.15 -37.38 -20.22
C ALA A 154 54.40 -37.86 -21.00
N ASP A 155 54.54 -37.40 -22.26
CA ASP A 155 55.79 -37.46 -23.00
C ASP A 155 56.43 -36.07 -23.04
N PHE A 156 57.17 -35.73 -21.99
CA PHE A 156 57.90 -34.46 -21.91
C PHE A 156 59.18 -34.40 -22.77
N SER A 157 59.46 -35.43 -23.59
CA SER A 157 60.50 -35.40 -24.61
C SER A 157 59.97 -34.83 -25.94
N ARG A 158 58.68 -35.04 -26.22
CA ARG A 158 57.97 -34.56 -27.41
C ARG A 158 57.10 -33.33 -27.14
N PHE A 159 56.31 -33.37 -26.07
CA PHE A 159 55.33 -32.33 -25.73
C PHE A 159 55.83 -31.52 -24.54
N ARG A 160 56.25 -30.28 -24.80
CA ARG A 160 57.15 -29.53 -23.92
C ARG A 160 56.57 -28.21 -23.40
N PRO A 161 55.74 -28.24 -22.34
CA PRO A 161 55.39 -27.05 -21.55
C PRO A 161 56.63 -26.28 -21.11
N TRP A 162 56.62 -24.95 -21.22
CA TRP A 162 57.74 -24.12 -20.73
C TRP A 162 57.71 -24.01 -19.19
N ILE A 163 56.50 -23.98 -18.63
CA ILE A 163 56.22 -23.92 -17.20
C ILE A 163 55.24 -25.06 -16.85
N LEU A 164 55.42 -25.68 -15.69
CA LEU A 164 54.43 -26.56 -15.08
C LEU A 164 53.94 -25.92 -13.78
N LEU A 165 52.65 -26.03 -13.53
CA LEU A 165 51.97 -25.66 -12.30
C LEU A 165 51.28 -26.91 -11.78
N ILE A 166 51.64 -27.38 -10.59
CA ILE A 166 51.19 -28.69 -10.08
C ILE A 166 50.79 -28.51 -8.61
N GLU A 167 49.59 -28.95 -8.23
CA GLU A 167 49.22 -29.00 -6.81
C GLU A 167 50.19 -29.92 -6.06
N ALA A 168 50.62 -29.50 -4.87
CA ALA A 168 51.75 -30.12 -4.17
C ALA A 168 51.47 -30.48 -2.72
N THR A 169 50.21 -30.42 -2.30
CA THR A 169 49.68 -30.72 -0.97
C THR A 169 48.60 -31.79 -1.06
N ARG A 170 48.33 -32.50 0.05
CA ARG A 170 47.15 -33.36 0.13
C ARG A 170 45.85 -32.52 0.06
N PRO A 171 44.77 -33.04 -0.55
CA PRO A 171 43.44 -32.43 -0.58
C PRO A 171 42.97 -31.81 0.75
N LEU A 172 42.65 -30.52 0.71
CA LEU A 172 42.25 -29.69 1.86
C LEU A 172 43.28 -29.68 3.03
N SER A 173 44.57 -29.79 2.75
CA SER A 173 45.65 -29.84 3.74
C SER A 173 46.81 -28.88 3.40
N GLN A 174 47.73 -28.71 4.36
CA GLN A 174 49.05 -28.08 4.15
C GLN A 174 50.19 -29.11 4.14
N GLU A 175 49.88 -30.40 4.25
CA GLU A 175 50.85 -31.50 4.18
C GLU A 175 51.35 -31.69 2.74
N PRO A 176 52.64 -31.49 2.44
CA PRO A 176 53.14 -31.57 1.06
C PRO A 176 53.31 -33.02 0.56
N ASP A 177 52.81 -33.32 -0.64
CA ASP A 177 52.85 -34.67 -1.22
C ASP A 177 53.81 -34.83 -2.43
N HIS A 178 54.25 -33.71 -3.02
CA HIS A 178 55.12 -33.64 -4.21
C HIS A 178 56.33 -34.59 -4.26
N ALA A 179 56.82 -35.08 -3.12
CA ALA A 179 57.92 -36.04 -3.04
C ALA A 179 57.69 -37.34 -3.84
N VAL A 180 56.42 -37.73 -4.07
CA VAL A 180 56.08 -38.94 -4.85
C VAL A 180 56.37 -38.78 -6.36
N TRP A 181 56.33 -37.56 -6.90
CA TRP A 181 56.48 -37.30 -8.34
C TRP A 181 57.62 -36.36 -8.73
N GLU A 182 58.09 -35.47 -7.84
CA GLU A 182 59.09 -34.44 -8.15
C GLU A 182 60.39 -35.01 -8.73
N ASN A 183 60.89 -36.13 -8.18
CA ASN A 183 62.12 -36.78 -8.69
C ASN A 183 62.00 -37.22 -10.16
N GLY A 184 60.84 -37.76 -10.56
CA GLY A 184 60.58 -38.17 -11.94
C GLY A 184 60.42 -36.98 -12.90
N LEU A 185 60.02 -35.82 -12.37
CA LEU A 185 59.91 -34.58 -13.13
C LEU A 185 61.25 -33.88 -13.32
N LEU A 186 62.07 -33.78 -12.25
CA LEU A 186 63.44 -33.24 -12.32
C LEU A 186 64.32 -34.07 -13.27
N ALA A 187 64.16 -35.40 -13.27
CA ALA A 187 64.85 -36.29 -14.20
C ALA A 187 64.49 -36.05 -15.69
N GLN A 188 63.35 -35.41 -15.98
CA GLN A 188 62.91 -35.02 -17.33
C GLN A 188 63.31 -33.59 -17.70
N GLY A 189 64.33 -33.03 -17.03
CA GLY A 189 64.92 -31.73 -17.38
C GLY A 189 64.01 -30.54 -17.03
N TYR A 190 63.29 -30.62 -15.93
CA TYR A 190 62.61 -29.48 -15.32
C TYR A 190 63.34 -29.03 -14.06
N ARG A 191 63.23 -27.74 -13.72
CA ARG A 191 63.77 -27.17 -12.48
C ARG A 191 62.63 -26.62 -11.63
N PHE A 192 62.65 -26.91 -10.34
CA PHE A 192 61.82 -26.22 -9.37
C PHE A 192 62.07 -24.70 -9.43
N ALA A 193 60.99 -23.93 -9.44
CA ALA A 193 61.02 -22.47 -9.59
C ALA A 193 60.41 -21.75 -8.38
N TRP A 194 59.24 -22.18 -7.90
CA TRP A 194 58.51 -21.55 -6.80
C TRP A 194 57.54 -22.53 -6.11
N PHE A 195 57.20 -22.25 -4.85
CA PHE A 195 56.10 -22.89 -4.13
C PHE A 195 55.31 -21.77 -3.42
N ASP A 196 54.01 -21.68 -3.67
CA ASP A 196 53.16 -20.60 -3.15
C ASP A 196 52.43 -20.94 -1.84
N GLY A 197 52.60 -22.17 -1.34
CA GLY A 197 51.90 -22.72 -0.18
C GLY A 197 50.89 -23.83 -0.54
N LEU A 198 50.49 -23.91 -1.81
CA LEU A 198 49.56 -24.89 -2.38
C LEU A 198 50.19 -25.56 -3.61
N ASN A 199 50.57 -24.75 -4.60
CA ASN A 199 51.08 -25.19 -5.89
C ASN A 199 52.61 -25.02 -6.01
N ARG A 200 53.25 -25.96 -6.72
CA ARG A 200 54.66 -25.88 -7.12
C ARG A 200 54.78 -25.55 -8.60
N PHE A 201 55.66 -24.60 -8.90
CA PHE A 201 56.01 -24.19 -10.24
C PHE A 201 57.34 -24.82 -10.64
N TYR A 202 57.40 -25.35 -11.87
CA TYR A 202 58.63 -25.85 -12.49
C TYR A 202 58.83 -25.21 -13.86
N VAL A 203 60.08 -25.06 -14.28
CA VAL A 203 60.44 -24.49 -15.58
C VAL A 203 61.35 -25.46 -16.32
N ALA A 204 61.09 -25.67 -17.61
CA ALA A 204 61.92 -26.52 -18.46
C ALA A 204 63.36 -25.99 -18.59
N ASP A 205 64.37 -26.86 -18.57
CA ASP A 205 65.81 -26.53 -18.61
C ASP A 205 66.16 -25.47 -19.66
N GLU A 206 65.64 -25.66 -20.88
CA GLU A 206 65.86 -24.80 -22.05
C GLU A 206 65.16 -23.43 -21.97
N ARG A 207 64.28 -23.24 -20.98
CA ARG A 207 63.60 -21.97 -20.66
C ARG A 207 64.04 -21.36 -19.33
N ALA A 208 64.76 -22.12 -18.49
CA ALA A 208 65.14 -21.74 -17.13
C ALA A 208 65.81 -20.36 -17.06
N ALA A 209 66.78 -20.08 -17.92
CA ALA A 209 67.51 -18.81 -17.94
C ALA A 209 66.64 -17.58 -18.30
N ALA A 210 65.51 -17.78 -18.99
CA ALA A 210 64.61 -16.71 -19.40
C ALA A 210 63.43 -16.52 -18.43
N LEU A 211 62.96 -17.59 -17.78
CA LEU A 211 61.73 -17.55 -16.96
C LEU A 211 61.99 -17.53 -15.45
N LEU A 212 63.00 -18.23 -14.93
CA LEU A 212 63.26 -18.28 -13.48
C LEU A 212 63.42 -16.90 -12.78
N PRO A 213 63.96 -15.83 -13.41
CA PRO A 213 64.03 -14.51 -12.77
C PRO A 213 62.66 -13.95 -12.29
N TYR A 214 61.56 -14.36 -12.92
CA TYR A 214 60.21 -13.93 -12.55
C TYR A 214 59.64 -14.68 -11.33
N PHE A 215 60.24 -15.82 -10.96
CA PHE A 215 59.82 -16.70 -9.86
C PHE A 215 60.57 -16.42 -8.54
N THR A 216 61.01 -15.17 -8.34
CA THR A 216 61.85 -14.76 -7.20
C THR A 216 61.07 -14.22 -6.00
N VAL A 217 59.82 -13.79 -6.20
CA VAL A 217 58.89 -13.28 -5.18
C VAL A 217 57.45 -13.58 -5.59
N GLN A 218 56.53 -13.66 -4.63
CA GLN A 218 55.09 -13.82 -4.88
C GLN A 218 54.48 -12.65 -5.70
N PRO A 219 53.28 -12.82 -6.30
CA PRO A 219 52.45 -11.73 -6.80
C PRO A 219 52.24 -10.64 -5.75
N ASN A 220 52.32 -9.37 -6.16
CA ASN A 220 52.31 -8.22 -5.24
C ASN A 220 51.85 -6.92 -5.95
N VAL A 221 51.92 -5.79 -5.23
CA VAL A 221 51.45 -4.47 -5.70
C VAL A 221 52.10 -3.96 -6.98
N PHE A 222 53.26 -4.50 -7.40
CA PHE A 222 53.92 -4.10 -8.65
C PHE A 222 53.42 -4.85 -9.89
N ASP A 223 52.60 -5.90 -9.72
CA ASP A 223 52.05 -6.68 -10.84
C ASP A 223 50.77 -6.07 -11.45
N GLY A 224 50.17 -5.05 -10.81
CA GLY A 224 49.12 -4.21 -11.41
C GLY A 224 47.75 -4.88 -11.61
N PHE A 225 47.47 -5.98 -10.92
CA PHE A 225 46.23 -6.74 -11.06
C PHE A 225 45.12 -6.30 -10.08
N LEU A 226 43.89 -6.71 -10.39
CA LEU A 226 42.71 -6.66 -9.53
C LEU A 226 42.19 -8.09 -9.32
N ARG A 227 41.77 -8.47 -8.11
CA ARG A 227 41.14 -9.79 -7.89
C ARG A 227 39.67 -9.76 -8.28
N ALA A 228 39.17 -10.79 -8.95
CA ALA A 228 37.76 -10.93 -9.29
C ALA A 228 36.84 -10.83 -8.06
N ALA A 229 37.28 -11.38 -6.92
CA ALA A 229 36.60 -11.25 -5.63
C ALA A 229 36.48 -9.78 -5.15
N ASP A 230 37.51 -8.94 -5.33
CA ASP A 230 37.45 -7.52 -4.96
C ASP A 230 36.47 -6.75 -5.84
N LEU A 231 36.37 -7.12 -7.14
CA LEU A 231 35.42 -6.52 -8.08
C LEU A 231 33.97 -6.93 -7.74
N LEU A 232 33.75 -8.21 -7.44
CA LEU A 232 32.44 -8.71 -7.02
C LEU A 232 31.98 -8.08 -5.70
N GLN A 233 32.90 -7.88 -4.74
CA GLN A 233 32.57 -7.19 -3.49
C GLN A 233 32.20 -5.72 -3.74
N ARG A 234 32.98 -4.99 -4.55
CA ARG A 234 32.64 -3.60 -4.94
C ARG A 234 31.28 -3.49 -5.63
N HIS A 235 30.88 -4.48 -6.43
CA HIS A 235 29.54 -4.53 -7.03
C HIS A 235 28.45 -4.66 -5.95
N ARG A 236 28.58 -5.63 -5.05
CA ARG A 236 27.64 -5.86 -3.93
C ARG A 236 27.53 -4.63 -3.01
N ASP A 237 28.65 -3.99 -2.71
CA ASP A 237 28.70 -2.75 -1.93
C ASP A 237 27.97 -1.61 -2.64
N SER A 238 28.16 -1.48 -3.96
CA SER A 238 27.46 -0.48 -4.79
C SER A 238 25.96 -0.75 -4.89
N GLU A 239 25.53 -2.00 -5.02
CA GLU A 239 24.11 -2.38 -5.03
C GLU A 239 23.44 -2.11 -3.68
N THR A 240 24.14 -2.39 -2.59
CA THR A 240 23.69 -2.13 -1.22
C THR A 240 23.62 -0.62 -0.95
N TYR A 241 24.62 0.15 -1.38
CA TYR A 241 24.56 1.62 -1.32
C TYR A 241 23.35 2.17 -2.11
N ALA A 242 23.14 1.70 -3.34
CA ALA A 242 22.00 2.11 -4.15
C ALA A 242 20.64 1.67 -3.55
N ALA A 243 20.57 0.55 -2.83
CA ALA A 243 19.39 0.14 -2.09
C ALA A 243 19.11 1.07 -0.91
N ASN A 244 20.14 1.40 -0.12
CA ASN A 244 20.04 2.32 1.01
C ASN A 244 19.62 3.73 0.56
N GLU A 245 20.15 4.21 -0.57
CA GLU A 245 19.72 5.49 -1.16
C GLU A 245 18.24 5.47 -1.61
N ARG A 246 17.77 4.37 -2.23
CA ARG A 246 16.35 4.21 -2.58
C ARG A 246 15.47 4.23 -1.34
N GLU A 247 15.84 3.52 -0.27
CA GLU A 247 15.06 3.52 0.96
C GLU A 247 15.05 4.89 1.65
N ALA A 248 16.20 5.58 1.71
CA ALA A 248 16.29 6.93 2.27
C ALA A 248 15.41 7.94 1.50
N ARG A 249 15.32 7.81 0.17
CA ARG A 249 14.42 8.63 -0.67
C ARG A 249 12.95 8.34 -0.37
N LEU A 250 12.54 7.07 -0.29
CA LEU A 250 11.16 6.67 0.06
C LEU A 250 10.75 7.12 1.47
N ARG A 251 11.65 7.01 2.45
CA ARG A 251 11.43 7.54 3.81
C ARG A 251 11.23 9.07 3.80
N ALA A 252 12.09 9.80 3.08
CA ALA A 252 11.99 11.25 2.95
C ALA A 252 10.77 11.72 2.14
N GLU A 253 10.23 10.89 1.26
CA GLU A 253 8.96 11.12 0.56
C GLU A 253 7.77 10.91 1.49
N ALA A 254 7.70 9.78 2.19
CA ALA A 254 6.66 9.50 3.18
C ALA A 254 6.60 10.54 4.32
N ASP A 255 7.75 11.07 4.76
CA ASP A 255 7.80 12.14 5.77
C ASP A 255 7.36 13.51 5.21
N ARG A 256 7.52 13.79 3.92
CA ARG A 256 6.91 14.97 3.29
C ARG A 256 5.40 14.84 3.21
N ASP A 257 4.89 13.67 2.81
CA ASP A 257 3.45 13.40 2.73
C ASP A 257 2.80 13.52 4.11
N ARG A 258 3.45 13.02 5.17
CA ARG A 258 3.02 13.21 6.57
C ARG A 258 2.96 14.68 6.97
N VAL A 259 3.97 15.48 6.62
CA VAL A 259 4.01 16.92 6.92
C VAL A 259 2.91 17.67 6.18
N GLU A 260 2.67 17.35 4.91
CA GLU A 260 1.63 17.99 4.10
C GLU A 260 0.21 17.55 4.54
N GLN A 261 -0.01 16.28 4.89
CA GLN A 261 -1.26 15.82 5.53
C GLN A 261 -1.50 16.51 6.88
N ALA A 262 -0.47 16.63 7.72
CA ALA A 262 -0.59 17.33 9.01
C ALA A 262 -0.91 18.82 8.83
N ARG A 263 -0.33 19.46 7.79
CA ARG A 263 -0.63 20.84 7.42
C ARG A 263 -2.07 21.01 6.92
N GLN A 264 -2.52 20.17 5.99
CA GLN A 264 -3.89 20.21 5.47
C GLN A 264 -4.93 19.99 6.57
N LYS A 265 -4.63 19.10 7.53
CA LYS A 265 -5.46 18.94 8.73
C LYS A 265 -5.46 20.21 9.58
N ALA A 266 -4.30 20.82 9.86
CA ALA A 266 -4.22 22.04 10.66
C ALA A 266 -4.92 23.24 10.01
N GLU A 267 -4.97 23.29 8.68
CA GLU A 267 -5.73 24.28 7.90
C GLU A 267 -7.24 24.03 8.03
N ALA A 268 -7.70 22.79 7.86
CA ALA A 268 -9.11 22.43 8.10
C ALA A 268 -9.56 22.65 9.56
N ASP A 269 -8.73 22.29 10.55
CA ASP A 269 -9.02 22.51 11.98
C ASP A 269 -9.12 24.03 12.29
N ARG A 270 -8.31 24.86 11.62
CA ARG A 270 -8.39 26.33 11.70
C ARG A 270 -9.69 26.86 11.08
N ASP A 271 -10.06 26.41 9.89
CA ASP A 271 -11.28 26.86 9.20
C ASP A 271 -12.54 26.51 10.00
N HIS A 272 -12.60 25.32 10.58
CA HIS A 272 -13.67 24.94 11.51
C HIS A 272 -13.70 25.84 12.75
N ALA A 273 -12.54 26.19 13.32
CA ALA A 273 -12.46 27.10 14.47
C ALA A 273 -12.88 28.54 14.11
N GLU A 274 -12.62 29.00 12.89
CA GLU A 274 -13.07 30.32 12.42
C GLU A 274 -14.59 30.34 12.17
N GLN A 275 -15.14 29.32 11.50
CA GLN A 275 -16.60 29.17 11.34
C GLN A 275 -17.33 29.09 12.69
N ALA A 276 -16.77 28.37 13.67
CA ALA A 276 -17.31 28.31 15.02
C ALA A 276 -17.30 29.67 15.74
N ARG A 277 -16.25 30.48 15.54
CA ARG A 277 -16.18 31.86 16.06
C ARG A 277 -17.22 32.77 15.39
N GLN A 278 -17.30 32.76 14.07
CA GLN A 278 -18.27 33.57 13.31
C GLN A 278 -19.71 33.24 13.73
N LYS A 279 -20.03 31.95 13.93
CA LYS A 279 -21.32 31.53 14.46
C LYS A 279 -21.56 32.03 15.89
N ALA A 280 -20.59 31.87 16.79
CA ALA A 280 -20.73 32.31 18.18
C ALA A 280 -20.91 33.84 18.30
N GLU A 281 -20.31 34.62 17.40
CA GLU A 281 -20.53 36.05 17.29
C GLU A 281 -21.94 36.38 16.78
N ALA A 282 -22.43 35.71 15.74
CA ALA A 282 -23.81 35.86 15.26
C ALA A 282 -24.86 35.47 16.33
N ASP A 283 -24.64 34.37 17.05
CA ASP A 283 -25.49 33.92 18.16
C ASP A 283 -25.51 34.96 19.31
N ARG A 284 -24.35 35.57 19.63
CA ARG A 284 -24.22 36.66 20.62
C ARG A 284 -25.00 37.90 20.19
N ASP A 285 -24.82 38.34 18.96
CA ASP A 285 -25.44 39.56 18.44
C ASP A 285 -26.96 39.40 18.30
N GLN A 286 -27.43 38.19 17.93
CA GLN A 286 -28.85 37.84 17.97
C GLN A 286 -29.40 37.85 19.41
N ALA A 287 -28.65 37.35 20.39
CA ALA A 287 -29.04 37.40 21.80
C ALA A 287 -29.09 38.84 22.33
N GLU A 288 -28.18 39.73 21.92
CA GLU A 288 -28.24 41.14 22.29
C GLU A 288 -29.43 41.86 21.65
N GLN A 289 -29.73 41.61 20.37
CA GLN A 289 -30.94 42.13 19.73
C GLN A 289 -32.22 41.65 20.43
N ALA A 290 -32.27 40.37 20.82
CA ALA A 290 -33.38 39.82 21.60
C ALA A 290 -33.52 40.48 22.97
N ARG A 291 -32.41 40.75 23.67
CA ARG A 291 -32.40 41.49 24.94
C ARG A 291 -32.91 42.93 24.77
N ARG A 292 -32.34 43.71 23.84
CA ARG A 292 -32.77 45.09 23.54
C ARG A 292 -34.26 45.16 23.20
N LYS A 293 -34.79 44.16 22.48
CA LYS A 293 -36.22 44.06 22.19
C LYS A 293 -37.05 43.76 23.45
N ALA A 294 -36.63 42.81 24.29
CA ALA A 294 -37.34 42.47 25.52
C ALA A 294 -37.39 43.65 26.52
N GLU A 295 -36.33 44.45 26.55
CA GLU A 295 -36.23 45.71 27.29
C GLU A 295 -37.24 46.75 26.76
N ALA A 296 -37.25 47.02 25.45
CA ALA A 296 -38.23 47.93 24.84
C ALA A 296 -39.70 47.45 24.93
N ASP A 297 -39.95 46.14 24.92
CA ASP A 297 -41.29 45.57 25.14
C ASP A 297 -41.70 45.59 26.63
N ARG A 298 -40.73 45.60 27.56
CA ARG A 298 -40.97 45.86 28.99
C ARG A 298 -41.33 47.33 29.25
N ASP A 299 -40.58 48.29 28.71
CA ASP A 299 -40.85 49.72 28.88
C ASP A 299 -42.26 50.09 28.39
N ARG A 300 -42.70 49.46 27.28
CA ARG A 300 -44.07 49.56 26.76
C ARG A 300 -45.11 49.00 27.72
N ALA A 301 -44.82 47.89 28.40
CA ALA A 301 -45.72 47.29 29.38
C ALA A 301 -45.84 48.16 30.65
N GLU A 302 -44.73 48.74 31.13
CA GLU A 302 -44.74 49.66 32.28
C GLU A 302 -45.52 50.95 31.95
N MET A 303 -45.29 51.57 30.78
CA MET A 303 -46.13 52.70 30.31
C MET A 303 -47.61 52.33 30.08
N ALA A 304 -47.91 51.08 29.73
CA ALA A 304 -49.29 50.63 29.60
C ALA A 304 -49.96 50.43 30.97
N SER A 305 -49.21 49.97 31.99
CA SER A 305 -49.70 49.86 33.37
C SER A 305 -50.04 51.23 33.95
N GLN A 306 -49.14 52.21 33.80
CA GLN A 306 -49.37 53.59 34.25
C GLN A 306 -50.66 54.19 33.66
N LYS A 307 -50.89 54.02 32.35
CA LYS A 307 -52.13 54.47 31.69
C LYS A 307 -53.38 53.70 32.13
N ALA A 308 -53.24 52.43 32.53
CA ALA A 308 -54.35 51.66 33.09
C ALA A 308 -54.70 52.14 34.51
N GLU A 309 -53.72 52.55 35.31
CA GLU A 309 -53.91 53.14 36.64
C GLU A 309 -54.58 54.53 36.56
N GLU A 310 -54.15 55.39 35.62
CA GLU A 310 -54.82 56.67 35.31
C GLU A 310 -56.30 56.45 34.90
N ALA A 311 -56.55 55.50 34.00
CA ALA A 311 -57.91 55.15 33.57
C ALA A 311 -58.76 54.57 34.71
N HIS A 312 -58.16 53.81 35.63
CA HIS A 312 -58.83 53.29 36.81
C HIS A 312 -59.20 54.41 37.81
N ALA A 313 -58.34 55.41 38.00
CA ALA A 313 -58.64 56.58 38.83
C ALA A 313 -59.80 57.42 38.27
N LEU A 314 -59.87 57.58 36.95
CA LEU A 314 -61.00 58.22 36.24
C LEU A 314 -62.30 57.41 36.38
N LEU A 315 -62.23 56.07 36.29
CA LEU A 315 -63.39 55.21 36.56
C LEU A 315 -63.87 55.29 38.01
N LEU A 316 -62.96 55.39 38.98
CA LEU A 316 -63.31 55.52 40.40
C LEU A 316 -64.04 56.84 40.71
N THR A 317 -63.69 57.93 40.02
CA THR A 317 -64.39 59.22 40.13
C THR A 317 -65.76 59.18 39.44
N ALA A 318 -65.86 58.59 38.24
CA ALA A 318 -67.15 58.37 37.58
C ALA A 318 -68.09 57.46 38.39
N HIS A 319 -67.57 56.43 39.07
CA HIS A 319 -68.36 55.54 39.92
C HIS A 319 -68.91 56.24 41.17
N LYS A 320 -68.13 57.13 41.80
CA LYS A 320 -68.61 57.98 42.90
C LYS A 320 -69.72 58.95 42.46
N ALA A 321 -69.62 59.52 41.25
CA ALA A 321 -70.68 60.35 40.69
C ALA A 321 -71.97 59.54 40.45
N ALA A 322 -71.86 58.34 39.86
CA ALA A 322 -73.01 57.47 39.59
C ALA A 322 -73.74 57.00 40.87
N LEU A 323 -73.02 56.73 41.95
CA LEU A 323 -73.61 56.38 43.26
C LEU A 323 -74.47 57.52 43.83
N SER A 324 -74.06 58.78 43.65
CA SER A 324 -74.82 59.95 44.08
C SER A 324 -76.11 60.20 43.27
N SER A 325 -76.33 59.48 42.16
CA SER A 325 -77.53 59.60 41.31
C SER A 325 -78.45 58.37 41.38
N LEU A 326 -78.20 57.44 42.31
CA LEU A 326 -78.95 56.19 42.43
C LEU A 326 -79.90 56.12 43.64
N GLU A 327 -79.89 57.11 44.53
CA GLU A 327 -80.82 57.16 45.69
C GLU A 327 -82.23 57.70 45.33
N GLU A 328 -82.41 58.39 44.19
CA GLU A 328 -83.71 59.00 43.82
C GLU A 328 -84.55 58.18 42.83
N ALA A 329 -84.08 57.03 42.34
CA ALA A 329 -84.69 56.29 41.21
C ALA A 329 -85.37 54.96 41.59
N GLY A 330 -86.18 54.96 42.65
CA GLY A 330 -87.05 53.83 42.97
C GLY A 330 -88.15 53.60 41.91
N THR A 331 -88.54 52.33 41.70
CA THR A 331 -89.72 51.86 40.92
C THR A 331 -89.69 51.95 39.38
N ARG A 332 -89.03 50.95 38.76
CA ARG A 332 -89.80 49.97 37.93
C ARG A 332 -89.07 48.64 37.70
N ARG A 333 -89.42 47.65 38.54
CA ARG A 333 -89.17 46.22 38.37
C ARG A 333 -90.22 45.65 37.41
N GLY A 334 -89.83 44.92 36.34
CA GLY A 334 -90.82 44.37 35.41
C GLY A 334 -90.34 43.44 34.28
N GLU A 335 -89.20 43.70 33.64
CA GLU A 335 -88.88 43.07 32.32
C GLU A 335 -87.71 42.08 32.31
N ALA A 336 -87.20 41.67 33.48
CA ALA A 336 -86.01 40.82 33.58
C ALA A 336 -86.28 39.30 33.50
N GLU A 337 -87.47 38.83 33.87
CA GLU A 337 -87.69 37.41 34.21
C GLU A 337 -88.06 36.52 33.01
N GLN A 338 -88.53 37.06 31.88
CA GLN A 338 -88.85 36.25 30.68
C GLN A 338 -87.63 35.85 29.82
N ARG A 339 -86.44 36.44 30.03
CA ARG A 339 -85.23 36.09 29.24
C ARG A 339 -84.46 34.89 29.79
N ALA A 340 -84.83 34.35 30.95
CA ALA A 340 -84.11 33.26 31.61
C ALA A 340 -84.48 31.85 31.10
N LEU A 341 -85.61 31.67 30.39
CA LEU A 341 -86.13 30.33 30.05
C LEU A 341 -85.59 29.76 28.72
N SER A 342 -85.44 30.58 27.66
CA SER A 342 -85.08 30.09 26.31
C SER A 342 -83.59 29.75 26.10
N LEU A 343 -82.80 29.73 27.18
CA LEU A 343 -81.37 29.37 27.16
C LEU A 343 -81.09 27.94 27.64
N ARG A 344 -82.03 27.26 28.32
CA ARG A 344 -81.84 25.87 28.78
C ARG A 344 -82.02 24.82 27.68
N GLU A 345 -82.91 25.06 26.72
CA GLU A 345 -83.17 24.10 25.63
C GLU A 345 -82.02 24.01 24.61
N LYS A 346 -81.18 25.05 24.51
CA LYS A 346 -80.08 25.12 23.52
C LYS A 346 -78.79 24.43 23.95
N MET A 347 -78.70 23.90 25.18
CA MET A 347 -77.55 23.11 25.61
C MET A 347 -77.64 21.64 25.22
N ALA A 348 -78.86 21.06 25.19
CA ALA A 348 -79.06 19.63 24.89
C ALA A 348 -78.58 19.23 23.48
N GLY A 349 -78.73 20.12 22.49
CA GLY A 349 -78.38 19.84 21.08
C GLY A 349 -76.87 19.82 20.76
N LEU A 350 -75.98 20.12 21.71
CA LEU A 350 -74.53 20.16 21.49
C LEU A 350 -73.78 18.92 21.99
N GLU A 351 -74.39 18.09 22.84
CA GLU A 351 -73.78 16.87 23.39
C GLU A 351 -73.93 15.63 22.49
N GLU A 352 -74.68 15.75 21.39
CA GLU A 352 -74.88 14.69 20.40
C GLU A 352 -73.91 14.85 19.21
N ALA A 353 -73.73 16.08 18.72
CA ALA A 353 -72.76 16.40 17.65
C ALA A 353 -71.30 16.03 17.99
N LEU A 354 -70.95 15.99 19.28
CA LEU A 354 -69.61 15.59 19.74
C LEU A 354 -69.37 14.07 19.68
N ARG A 355 -70.42 13.24 19.68
CA ARG A 355 -70.31 11.77 19.62
C ARG A 355 -70.00 11.27 18.21
N ASP A 356 -70.61 11.83 17.17
CA ASP A 356 -70.43 11.35 15.78
C ASP A 356 -69.01 11.60 15.23
N ALA A 357 -68.34 12.66 15.69
CA ALA A 357 -66.92 12.91 15.39
C ALA A 357 -66.00 11.81 15.95
N GLY A 358 -66.33 11.27 17.12
CA GLY A 358 -65.55 10.22 17.81
C GLY A 358 -65.67 8.81 17.18
N ALA A 359 -66.54 8.62 16.19
CA ALA A 359 -66.65 7.35 15.45
C ALA A 359 -65.65 7.29 14.28
N ARG A 360 -65.45 8.39 13.56
CA ARG A 360 -64.72 8.42 12.28
C ARG A 360 -63.19 8.34 12.45
N ALA A 361 -62.65 8.76 13.60
CA ALA A 361 -61.23 8.61 13.92
C ALA A 361 -60.82 7.13 14.05
N ARG A 362 -61.57 6.35 14.83
CA ARG A 362 -61.26 4.93 15.13
C ARG A 362 -61.31 4.01 13.90
N GLN A 363 -62.02 4.40 12.84
CA GLN A 363 -62.06 3.66 11.57
C GLN A 363 -60.77 3.82 10.74
N MET A 364 -59.95 4.83 11.02
CA MET A 364 -58.65 5.05 10.35
C MET A 364 -57.54 4.22 11.02
N GLU A 365 -57.50 4.18 12.35
CA GLU A 365 -56.51 3.40 13.12
C GLU A 365 -56.56 1.90 12.78
N GLN A 366 -57.77 1.33 12.70
CA GLN A 366 -57.96 -0.09 12.34
C GLN A 366 -57.46 -0.45 10.94
N LYS A 367 -57.32 0.51 10.02
CA LYS A 367 -56.74 0.27 8.68
C LYS A 367 -55.22 0.34 8.67
N ALA A 368 -54.59 1.05 9.61
CA ALA A 368 -53.13 1.09 9.75
C ALA A 368 -52.59 -0.21 10.36
N ALA A 369 -53.26 -0.75 11.38
CA ALA A 369 -52.84 -1.98 12.06
C ALA A 369 -52.73 -3.20 11.12
N ALA A 370 -53.67 -3.34 10.17
CA ALA A 370 -53.73 -4.45 9.22
C ALA A 370 -52.61 -4.46 8.15
N ALA A 371 -51.78 -3.41 8.07
CA ALA A 371 -50.64 -3.36 7.16
C ALA A 371 -49.40 -4.03 7.76
N GLY A 372 -49.01 -3.65 8.98
CA GLY A 372 -47.78 -4.13 9.63
C GLY A 372 -47.78 -5.63 9.97
N GLU A 373 -48.95 -6.25 10.12
CA GLU A 373 -49.07 -7.70 10.35
C GLU A 373 -48.71 -8.53 9.10
N ARG A 374 -48.91 -7.98 7.89
CA ARG A 374 -48.51 -8.64 6.63
C ARG A 374 -47.01 -8.56 6.39
N GLU A 375 -46.41 -7.41 6.72
CA GLU A 375 -44.98 -7.16 6.61
C GLU A 375 -44.17 -8.10 7.52
N ARG A 376 -44.57 -8.24 8.80
CA ARG A 376 -43.92 -9.14 9.76
C ARG A 376 -43.98 -10.61 9.32
N LYS A 377 -45.05 -11.03 8.66
CA LYS A 377 -45.20 -12.42 8.19
C LYS A 377 -44.26 -12.74 7.02
N ALA A 378 -44.11 -11.81 6.06
CA ALA A 378 -43.18 -11.97 4.95
C ALA A 378 -41.70 -11.99 5.41
N HIS A 379 -41.34 -11.22 6.45
CA HIS A 379 -39.98 -11.19 6.98
C HIS A 379 -39.58 -12.50 7.68
N ALA A 380 -40.53 -13.20 8.31
CA ALA A 380 -40.29 -14.50 8.95
C ALA A 380 -40.01 -15.61 7.92
N GLU A 381 -40.76 -15.65 6.82
CA GLU A 381 -40.58 -16.64 5.74
C GLU A 381 -39.22 -16.49 5.03
N TYR A 382 -38.71 -15.26 4.91
CA TYR A 382 -37.38 -14.97 4.34
C TYR A 382 -36.22 -15.53 5.19
N MET A 383 -36.32 -15.46 6.52
CA MET A 383 -35.23 -15.89 7.41
C MET A 383 -35.07 -17.42 7.45
N VAL A 384 -36.17 -18.18 7.44
CA VAL A 384 -36.15 -19.66 7.38
C VAL A 384 -35.52 -20.15 6.06
N LEU A 385 -35.79 -19.45 4.95
CA LEU A 385 -35.18 -19.77 3.65
C LEU A 385 -33.65 -19.53 3.67
N ARG A 386 -33.20 -18.49 4.38
CA ARG A 386 -31.79 -18.09 4.48
C ARG A 386 -30.94 -19.10 5.24
N GLU A 387 -31.41 -19.64 6.37
CA GLU A 387 -30.69 -20.68 7.12
C GLU A 387 -30.63 -22.01 6.36
N THR A 388 -31.72 -22.38 5.69
CA THR A 388 -31.78 -23.59 4.85
C THR A 388 -30.75 -23.55 3.71
N LEU A 389 -30.54 -22.37 3.10
CA LEU A 389 -29.58 -22.19 2.01
C LEU A 389 -28.11 -22.28 2.50
N ILE A 390 -27.81 -21.75 3.69
CA ILE A 390 -26.47 -21.79 4.30
C ILE A 390 -26.07 -23.23 4.65
N ALA A 391 -27.02 -24.06 5.11
CA ALA A 391 -26.78 -25.46 5.43
C ALA A 391 -26.44 -26.33 4.20
N GLN A 392 -26.90 -25.96 3.00
CA GLN A 392 -26.69 -26.74 1.77
C GLN A 392 -25.42 -26.35 1.00
N THR A 393 -24.81 -25.20 1.28
CA THR A 393 -23.62 -24.69 0.55
C THR A 393 -22.27 -25.23 1.03
N ALA A 394 -22.23 -26.17 1.99
CA ALA A 394 -21.00 -26.66 2.62
C ALA A 394 -20.46 -28.00 2.07
N SER A 395 -21.01 -28.55 0.97
CA SER A 395 -20.76 -29.95 0.57
C SER A 395 -20.43 -30.20 -0.91
N ALA A 396 -20.13 -29.17 -1.72
CA ALA A 396 -19.78 -29.36 -3.14
C ALA A 396 -18.82 -28.29 -3.68
N ALA A 397 -17.52 -28.52 -3.51
CA ALA A 397 -16.46 -27.70 -4.10
C ALA A 397 -15.73 -28.48 -5.21
N GLU A 398 -16.20 -28.35 -6.45
CA GLU A 398 -15.52 -28.82 -7.68
C GLU A 398 -16.15 -28.16 -8.93
N GLY A 399 -15.41 -28.04 -10.05
CA GLY A 399 -16.00 -27.68 -11.36
C GLY A 399 -15.81 -26.23 -11.88
N THR A 400 -14.56 -25.77 -11.92
CA THR A 400 -13.96 -24.86 -12.94
C THR A 400 -14.83 -23.96 -13.86
N GLY A 401 -14.47 -22.67 -13.88
CA GLY A 401 -14.01 -22.03 -15.14
C GLY A 401 -14.95 -21.06 -15.86
N ILE A 402 -16.16 -21.49 -16.26
CA ILE A 402 -16.87 -20.81 -17.37
C ILE A 402 -17.95 -19.78 -16.93
N ARG A 403 -18.38 -19.78 -15.66
CA ARG A 403 -19.56 -19.00 -15.21
C ARG A 403 -19.31 -17.50 -14.93
N ILE A 404 -18.07 -17.02 -14.91
CA ILE A 404 -17.74 -15.66 -14.44
C ILE A 404 -18.27 -14.57 -15.38
N GLY A 405 -18.21 -14.78 -16.71
CA GLY A 405 -18.68 -13.78 -17.68
C GLY A 405 -20.19 -13.49 -17.58
N GLN A 406 -21.01 -14.54 -17.47
CA GLN A 406 -22.47 -14.41 -17.35
C GLN A 406 -22.90 -13.80 -16.00
N ALA A 407 -22.11 -13.97 -14.94
CA ALA A 407 -22.36 -13.32 -13.66
C ALA A 407 -22.15 -11.79 -13.73
N LEU A 408 -21.17 -11.32 -14.50
CA LEU A 408 -20.90 -9.89 -14.69
C LEU A 408 -22.00 -9.20 -15.50
N GLU A 409 -22.46 -9.80 -16.61
CA GLU A 409 -23.57 -9.22 -17.39
C GLU A 409 -24.86 -9.08 -16.57
N HIS A 410 -25.17 -10.06 -15.71
CA HIS A 410 -26.31 -9.98 -14.81
C HIS A 410 -26.11 -8.94 -13.68
N ALA A 411 -24.89 -8.72 -13.21
CA ALA A 411 -24.58 -7.65 -12.26
C ALA A 411 -24.78 -6.27 -12.89
N ASP A 412 -24.27 -6.03 -14.10
CA ASP A 412 -24.44 -4.77 -14.82
C ASP A 412 -25.90 -4.50 -15.24
N ALA A 413 -26.69 -5.55 -15.48
CA ALA A 413 -28.12 -5.44 -15.72
C ALA A 413 -28.90 -5.09 -14.44
N ALA A 414 -28.49 -5.63 -13.29
CA ALA A 414 -29.06 -5.27 -12.00
C ALA A 414 -28.68 -3.84 -11.57
N HIS A 415 -27.43 -3.43 -11.80
CA HIS A 415 -26.94 -2.10 -11.43
C HIS A 415 -27.62 -1.00 -12.26
N ARG A 416 -27.82 -1.21 -13.57
CA ARG A 416 -28.60 -0.27 -14.41
C ARG A 416 -30.04 -0.09 -13.94
N ARG A 417 -30.74 -1.18 -13.60
CA ARG A 417 -32.10 -1.11 -13.04
C ARG A 417 -32.15 -0.41 -11.67
N LEU A 418 -31.11 -0.55 -10.86
CA LEU A 418 -30.99 0.19 -9.60
C LEU A 418 -30.84 1.70 -9.85
N SER A 419 -30.01 2.10 -10.83
CA SER A 419 -29.86 3.50 -11.24
C SER A 419 -31.18 4.10 -11.76
N GLU A 420 -31.89 3.38 -12.63
CA GLU A 420 -33.21 3.78 -13.16
C GLU A 420 -34.21 4.05 -12.01
N VAL A 421 -34.30 3.16 -11.01
CA VAL A 421 -35.17 3.31 -9.83
C VAL A 421 -34.72 4.46 -8.92
N MET A 422 -33.42 4.72 -8.78
CA MET A 422 -32.93 5.88 -8.03
C MET A 422 -33.24 7.20 -8.76
N GLU A 423 -33.20 7.21 -10.09
CA GLU A 423 -33.49 8.40 -10.90
C GLU A 423 -35.00 8.71 -10.92
N GLU A 424 -35.87 7.70 -11.01
CA GLU A 424 -37.32 7.87 -10.78
C GLU A 424 -37.61 8.42 -9.37
N ARG A 425 -36.95 7.87 -8.34
CA ARG A 425 -37.09 8.36 -6.96
C ARG A 425 -36.67 9.81 -6.83
N ALA A 426 -35.52 10.21 -7.40
CA ALA A 426 -35.06 11.60 -7.36
C ALA A 426 -36.05 12.56 -8.07
N GLN A 427 -36.63 12.15 -9.19
CA GLN A 427 -37.68 12.92 -9.89
C GLN A 427 -38.97 13.03 -9.07
N LEU A 428 -39.33 12.01 -8.29
CA LEU A 428 -40.49 12.04 -7.38
C LEU A 428 -40.23 12.94 -6.16
N GLU A 429 -39.04 12.89 -5.55
CA GLU A 429 -38.65 13.76 -4.43
C GLU A 429 -38.58 15.24 -4.86
N ALA A 430 -38.05 15.54 -6.05
CA ALA A 430 -38.07 16.88 -6.62
C ALA A 430 -39.50 17.41 -6.88
N ARG A 431 -40.41 16.55 -7.38
CA ARG A 431 -41.83 16.89 -7.55
C ARG A 431 -42.55 17.11 -6.22
N LEU A 432 -42.16 16.38 -5.17
CA LEU A 432 -42.69 16.58 -3.82
C LEU A 432 -42.28 17.95 -3.26
N GLN A 433 -40.99 18.30 -3.34
CA GLN A 433 -40.49 19.62 -2.94
C GLN A 433 -41.15 20.75 -3.74
N GLU A 434 -41.36 20.59 -5.05
CA GLU A 434 -42.07 21.61 -5.83
C GLU A 434 -43.54 21.74 -5.42
N ALA A 435 -44.21 20.64 -5.07
CA ALA A 435 -45.57 20.66 -4.54
C ALA A 435 -45.65 21.34 -3.15
N GLU A 436 -44.68 21.09 -2.26
CA GLU A 436 -44.57 21.75 -0.96
C GLU A 436 -44.27 23.25 -1.11
N HIS A 437 -43.35 23.64 -2.00
CA HIS A 437 -43.08 25.04 -2.31
C HIS A 437 -44.31 25.76 -2.89
N ARG A 438 -45.06 25.10 -3.79
CA ARG A 438 -46.34 25.60 -4.31
C ARG A 438 -47.41 25.69 -3.20
N TYR A 439 -47.46 24.75 -2.26
CA TYR A 439 -48.36 24.80 -1.10
C TYR A 439 -48.04 25.97 -0.18
N VAL A 440 -46.77 26.15 0.21
CA VAL A 440 -46.34 27.27 1.07
C VAL A 440 -46.55 28.61 0.37
N ALA A 441 -46.23 28.71 -0.93
CA ALA A 441 -46.51 29.91 -1.71
C ALA A 441 -48.02 30.21 -1.79
N ALA A 442 -48.86 29.19 -2.00
CA ALA A 442 -50.31 29.34 -1.99
C ALA A 442 -50.85 29.72 -0.60
N GLU A 443 -50.31 29.19 0.50
CA GLU A 443 -50.71 29.57 1.85
C GLU A 443 -50.32 31.02 2.15
N VAL A 444 -49.08 31.44 1.85
CA VAL A 444 -48.62 32.83 1.98
C VAL A 444 -49.47 33.78 1.14
N MET A 445 -49.74 33.43 -0.12
CA MET A 445 -50.55 34.25 -1.02
C MET A 445 -52.02 34.33 -0.58
N ASN A 446 -52.61 33.23 -0.09
CA ASN A 446 -53.96 33.20 0.49
C ASN A 446 -54.04 34.05 1.78
N ARG A 447 -53.03 33.94 2.65
CA ARG A 447 -52.88 34.76 3.87
C ARG A 447 -52.78 36.24 3.55
N ALA A 448 -52.00 36.61 2.54
CA ALA A 448 -51.90 37.97 2.01
C ALA A 448 -53.25 38.46 1.42
N TYR A 449 -53.93 37.62 0.63
CA TYR A 449 -55.24 37.92 0.05
C TYR A 449 -56.28 38.16 1.15
N HIS A 450 -56.32 37.32 2.18
CA HIS A 450 -57.17 37.49 3.38
C HIS A 450 -56.84 38.73 4.22
N THR A 451 -55.59 39.21 4.20
CA THR A 451 -55.22 40.46 4.89
C THR A 451 -55.47 41.73 4.08
N SER A 452 -55.57 41.65 2.75
CA SER A 452 -55.74 42.82 1.87
C SER A 452 -56.99 43.66 2.19
N THR A 453 -56.88 44.98 1.99
CA THR A 453 -58.00 45.92 2.17
C THR A 453 -59.17 45.60 1.25
N SER A 454 -58.92 45.27 -0.02
CA SER A 454 -59.94 44.86 -1.01
C SER A 454 -60.74 43.63 -0.56
N TRP A 455 -60.09 42.63 0.02
CA TRP A 455 -60.76 41.43 0.53
C TRP A 455 -61.55 41.71 1.81
N ARG A 456 -61.10 42.66 2.65
CA ARG A 456 -61.83 43.11 3.84
C ARG A 456 -63.07 43.94 3.49
N LEU A 457 -62.99 44.88 2.54
CA LEU A 457 -64.14 45.68 2.09
C LEU A 457 -65.23 44.82 1.42
N THR A 458 -64.85 43.89 0.53
CA THR A 458 -65.82 43.06 -0.21
C THR A 458 -66.35 41.86 0.58
N ARG A 459 -65.98 41.73 1.86
CA ARG A 459 -66.35 40.61 2.73
C ARG A 459 -67.87 40.48 2.97
N PRO A 460 -68.66 41.56 3.16
CA PRO A 460 -70.12 41.45 3.29
C PRO A 460 -70.79 40.98 1.99
N LEU A 461 -70.41 41.59 0.86
CA LEU A 461 -70.97 41.29 -0.47
C LEU A 461 -70.76 39.82 -0.89
N ARG A 462 -69.66 39.18 -0.48
CA ARG A 462 -69.41 37.77 -0.81
C ARG A 462 -70.19 36.78 0.07
N GLY A 463 -70.68 37.19 1.24
CA GLY A 463 -71.75 36.45 1.94
C GLY A 463 -73.03 36.44 1.11
N VAL A 464 -73.44 37.60 0.60
CA VAL A 464 -74.64 37.75 -0.26
C VAL A 464 -74.52 36.92 -1.54
N ILE A 465 -73.38 36.94 -2.24
CA ILE A 465 -73.17 36.14 -3.46
C ILE A 465 -73.19 34.62 -3.17
N TYR A 466 -72.67 34.17 -2.02
CA TYR A 466 -72.70 32.76 -1.65
C TYR A 466 -74.13 32.26 -1.34
N LEU A 467 -74.96 33.11 -0.71
CA LEU A 467 -76.39 32.85 -0.49
C LEU A 467 -77.16 32.79 -1.82
N LEU A 468 -76.95 33.78 -2.70
CA LEU A 468 -77.61 33.85 -4.02
C LEU A 468 -77.30 32.63 -4.89
N ARG A 469 -76.06 32.12 -4.88
CA ARG A 469 -75.67 30.93 -5.66
C ARG A 469 -76.22 29.60 -5.13
N ARG A 470 -76.85 29.55 -3.96
CA ARG A 470 -77.33 28.29 -3.35
C ARG A 470 -78.83 28.26 -3.04
N GLN A 471 -79.59 29.29 -3.46
CA GLN A 471 -81.04 29.42 -3.22
C GLN A 471 -81.47 29.22 -1.75
N ILE A 472 -80.68 29.71 -0.80
CA ILE A 472 -81.04 29.72 0.63
C ILE A 472 -81.65 31.07 0.98
N GLY A 473 -82.82 31.06 1.62
CA GLY A 473 -83.59 32.26 1.96
C GLY A 473 -82.90 33.17 3.00
N LEU A 474 -83.32 34.43 3.06
CA LEU A 474 -82.64 35.51 3.81
C LEU A 474 -82.57 35.36 5.36
N LYS A 475 -83.01 34.24 5.95
CA LYS A 475 -83.15 34.09 7.42
C LYS A 475 -81.92 33.50 8.12
N ASP A 476 -81.12 32.68 7.45
CA ASP A 476 -80.11 31.82 8.12
C ASP A 476 -78.70 32.45 8.23
N VAL A 477 -78.55 33.72 7.84
CA VAL A 477 -77.25 34.41 7.74
C VAL A 477 -76.67 34.79 9.12
N GLY A 478 -77.51 34.85 10.16
CA GLY A 478 -77.18 35.55 11.42
C GLY A 478 -76.16 34.88 12.35
N LEU A 479 -75.91 33.56 12.23
CA LEU A 479 -75.12 32.83 13.24
C LEU A 479 -73.63 32.62 12.90
N TYR A 480 -73.16 32.95 11.69
CA TYR A 480 -71.77 32.69 11.30
C TYR A 480 -70.74 33.72 11.84
N ALA A 481 -71.19 34.67 12.66
CA ALA A 481 -70.39 35.83 13.07
C ALA A 481 -69.62 35.68 14.40
N SER A 482 -69.87 34.63 15.20
CA SER A 482 -69.49 34.64 16.63
C SER A 482 -68.94 33.32 17.20
N ARG A 483 -67.67 33.00 16.93
CA ARG A 483 -66.60 32.66 17.93
C ARG A 483 -65.30 32.25 17.23
N ARG A 484 -64.18 32.33 17.96
CA ARG A 484 -62.80 32.21 17.44
C ARG A 484 -61.85 31.78 18.57
N VAL A 485 -60.75 31.09 18.21
CA VAL A 485 -59.53 30.80 19.01
C VAL A 485 -59.56 29.57 19.96
N LEU A 486 -58.54 28.71 19.72
CA LEU A 486 -57.67 27.85 20.57
C LEU A 486 -57.60 28.14 22.10
N PRO A 487 -56.98 27.29 23.01
CA PRO A 487 -55.65 26.64 22.80
C PRO A 487 -55.21 25.39 23.65
N LYS A 488 -53.92 24.97 23.48
CA LYS A 488 -53.04 24.16 24.40
C LYS A 488 -53.38 22.64 24.57
N LEU A 489 -52.50 21.68 24.92
CA LEU A 489 -51.02 21.61 25.22
C LEU A 489 -50.49 20.13 25.19
N ARG A 490 -49.21 19.90 24.82
CA ARG A 490 -48.25 18.80 25.22
C ARG A 490 -48.54 17.28 25.01
N GLY A 491 -47.44 16.51 24.85
CA GLY A 491 -47.34 15.02 24.93
C GLY A 491 -47.67 14.29 23.61
N VAL A 492 -46.84 13.47 22.93
CA VAL A 492 -45.51 12.84 23.17
C VAL A 492 -45.48 11.66 24.15
N HIS A 493 -45.16 10.48 23.58
CA HIS A 493 -44.99 9.12 24.13
C HIS A 493 -46.19 8.54 24.92
N ALA A 494 -46.84 7.43 24.52
CA ALA A 494 -46.40 6.08 24.11
C ALA A 494 -46.31 5.11 25.29
N GLY A 495 -46.93 3.93 25.13
CA GLY A 495 -46.75 2.76 25.98
C GLY A 495 -45.52 1.94 25.57
N ASP A 496 -45.34 0.70 26.04
CA ASP A 496 -46.28 -0.12 26.81
C ASP A 496 -45.56 -0.95 27.90
N ASP A 497 -46.30 -1.31 28.96
CA ASP A 497 -45.92 -2.38 29.88
C ASP A 497 -46.09 -3.76 29.21
N ALA A 498 -45.01 -4.34 28.70
CA ALA A 498 -44.95 -5.75 28.33
C ALA A 498 -44.52 -6.59 29.55
N LYS A 499 -45.49 -7.27 30.18
CA LYS A 499 -45.32 -7.96 31.47
C LYS A 499 -44.67 -9.35 31.39
N GLN A 500 -43.91 -9.66 32.44
CA GLN A 500 -43.70 -11.01 33.02
C GLN A 500 -42.86 -11.99 32.15
N VAL A 501 -42.19 -13.02 32.69
CA VAL A 501 -42.45 -13.81 33.91
C VAL A 501 -41.21 -13.98 34.82
N GLN A 502 -41.47 -13.83 36.13
CA GLN A 502 -40.86 -14.41 37.36
C GLN A 502 -39.69 -15.42 37.17
N GLY A 503 -38.64 -15.47 38.01
CA GLY A 503 -38.31 -14.84 39.31
C GLY A 503 -37.13 -15.62 39.96
N ILE A 504 -36.76 -15.55 41.25
CA ILE A 504 -37.15 -14.78 42.46
C ILE A 504 -35.92 -14.79 43.41
N THR A 505 -35.64 -13.73 44.19
CA THR A 505 -35.28 -13.67 45.66
C THR A 505 -34.59 -12.31 45.98
N GLU A 506 -34.44 -11.93 47.25
CA GLU A 506 -34.47 -10.54 47.76
C GLU A 506 -33.15 -9.99 48.39
N MET A 507 -33.18 -8.67 48.69
CA MET A 507 -32.40 -7.94 49.73
C MET A 507 -30.89 -7.63 49.42
N PRO A 508 -30.20 -6.73 50.19
CA PRO A 508 -30.20 -5.28 49.88
C PRO A 508 -28.79 -4.62 49.86
N ALA A 509 -28.73 -3.28 49.79
CA ALA A 509 -27.49 -2.48 49.74
C ALA A 509 -26.63 -2.54 51.02
N PRO A 510 -25.32 -2.22 50.91
CA PRO A 510 -24.82 -0.96 51.49
C PRO A 510 -23.77 -0.21 50.61
N ASP A 511 -22.87 0.56 51.22
CA ASP A 511 -22.13 1.72 50.70
C ASP A 511 -20.57 1.57 50.84
N GLU A 512 -19.81 2.64 50.51
CA GLU A 512 -18.39 2.95 50.86
C GLU A 512 -17.18 2.24 50.17
N THR A 513 -16.46 2.99 49.31
CA THR A 513 -15.00 3.41 49.29
C THR A 513 -13.82 2.51 49.78
N PRO A 514 -12.50 2.85 49.56
CA PRO A 514 -11.83 3.91 48.74
C PRO A 514 -10.53 3.52 47.93
N ALA A 515 -9.92 4.53 47.26
CA ALA A 515 -8.47 4.69 46.92
C ALA A 515 -7.84 3.77 45.81
N LEU A 516 -6.72 4.05 45.10
CA LEU A 516 -5.69 5.14 45.03
C LEU A 516 -5.50 5.62 43.54
N ALA A 517 -4.33 6.14 43.10
CA ALA A 517 -3.98 7.56 43.04
C ALA A 517 -2.67 7.84 42.21
N LEU A 518 -2.53 9.05 41.62
CA LEU A 518 -1.30 9.68 41.02
C LEU A 518 -0.67 9.04 39.74
N PRO A 519 0.18 9.75 38.96
CA PRO A 519 0.36 11.21 38.76
C PRO A 519 0.39 11.69 37.27
N LEU A 520 0.57 13.00 37.06
CA LEU A 520 0.80 13.69 35.77
C LEU A 520 2.29 14.01 35.53
N PRO A 521 2.73 14.28 34.28
CA PRO A 521 3.94 15.05 33.96
C PRO A 521 3.65 16.55 33.71
N GLU A 522 4.67 17.40 33.83
CA GLU A 522 4.57 18.88 33.85
C GLU A 522 4.89 19.57 32.50
N VAL A 523 4.62 20.88 32.42
CA VAL A 523 4.92 21.75 31.26
C VAL A 523 5.77 22.95 31.70
N PRO A 524 6.93 23.22 31.07
CA PRO A 524 7.73 24.43 31.32
C PRO A 524 7.24 25.65 30.50
N SER A 525 7.43 26.86 31.05
CA SER A 525 6.98 28.13 30.48
C SER A 525 8.10 28.87 29.71
N PRO A 526 7.81 29.64 28.63
CA PRO A 526 8.82 30.37 27.87
C PRO A 526 9.01 31.84 28.30
N ALA A 527 10.26 32.29 28.49
CA ALA A 527 10.66 33.70 28.35
C ALA A 527 12.19 33.89 28.21
N GLU A 528 12.55 34.97 27.49
CA GLU A 528 13.84 35.71 27.47
C GLU A 528 14.98 35.31 26.50
N ALA A 529 15.73 36.35 26.08
CA ALA A 529 17.00 36.39 25.34
C ALA A 529 17.09 35.89 23.88
N MET A 530 16.76 36.79 22.94
CA MET A 530 17.56 37.04 21.70
C MET A 530 18.48 38.27 21.98
N PRO A 531 19.65 38.49 21.30
CA PRO A 531 19.74 38.57 19.83
C PRO A 531 21.09 38.25 19.12
N ALA A 532 21.08 38.47 17.79
CA ALA A 532 22.18 38.96 16.92
C ALA A 532 23.24 37.98 16.33
N ARG A 533 23.02 37.58 15.07
CA ARG A 533 23.81 37.92 13.84
C ARG A 533 23.22 37.14 12.65
N GLU A 534 22.78 37.76 11.56
CA GLU A 534 23.47 38.51 10.48
C GLU A 534 24.24 37.63 9.46
N GLN A 535 23.95 37.90 8.18
CA GLN A 535 24.61 37.41 6.95
C GLN A 535 24.39 35.91 6.64
N ASP A 536 24.23 35.46 5.39
CA ASP A 536 24.40 36.13 4.08
C ASP A 536 23.16 35.97 3.16
N LEU A 537 23.06 36.80 2.10
CA LEU A 537 21.89 36.95 1.24
C LEU A 537 22.28 36.95 -0.27
N SER A 538 22.94 35.87 -0.71
CA SER A 538 23.51 35.75 -2.07
C SER A 538 23.60 34.26 -2.49
N LEU A 539 23.19 33.78 -3.67
CA LEU A 539 22.55 34.39 -4.84
C LEU A 539 21.29 33.58 -5.24
N ARG A 540 20.14 34.26 -5.45
CA ARG A 540 19.00 33.70 -6.21
C ARG A 540 18.75 34.54 -7.46
N GLY A 541 19.49 34.26 -8.53
CA GLY A 541 19.30 34.92 -9.82
C GLY A 541 20.16 34.33 -10.93
N GLN A 542 19.57 34.24 -12.13
CA GLN A 542 20.25 34.04 -13.42
C GLN A 542 21.07 32.74 -13.62
N TYR A 543 20.42 31.65 -14.05
CA TYR A 543 21.02 30.80 -15.11
C TYR A 543 20.01 30.06 -16.03
N VAL A 544 18.74 30.48 -16.05
CA VAL A 544 17.71 29.93 -16.96
C VAL A 544 17.87 30.50 -18.39
N ARG A 545 19.00 30.22 -19.06
CA ARG A 545 19.19 30.58 -20.49
C ARG A 545 20.32 29.87 -21.27
N ARG A 546 20.57 28.56 -21.08
CA ARG A 546 21.56 27.86 -21.95
C ARG A 546 21.38 26.35 -22.25
N LEU A 547 20.15 25.87 -22.46
CA LEU A 547 19.88 24.48 -22.89
C LEU A 547 18.95 24.36 -24.12
N LEU A 548 19.09 25.26 -25.10
CA LEU A 548 18.50 25.10 -26.44
C LEU A 548 19.45 25.61 -27.54
N SER A 549 20.48 24.81 -27.86
CA SER A 549 21.15 24.74 -29.18
C SER A 549 22.36 23.79 -29.16
N HIS A 550 22.62 23.15 -30.32
CA HIS A 550 23.82 22.36 -30.68
C HIS A 550 24.18 21.13 -29.82
N ARG A 551 23.79 19.95 -30.31
CA ARG A 551 24.73 18.82 -30.59
C ARG A 551 24.07 17.73 -31.47
N LEU A 552 24.23 17.83 -32.79
CA LEU A 552 24.22 16.71 -33.74
C LEU A 552 24.83 17.18 -35.08
N SER A 553 26.10 16.85 -35.34
CA SER A 553 26.75 16.90 -36.66
C SER A 553 28.16 16.28 -36.59
N SER A 554 28.59 15.59 -37.66
CA SER A 554 29.91 14.93 -37.87
C SER A 554 30.35 13.87 -36.84
N ASP A 555 30.94 12.72 -37.20
CA ASP A 555 31.15 12.07 -38.50
C ASP A 555 31.25 10.54 -38.23
N ALA A 556 30.66 9.64 -39.03
CA ALA A 556 31.17 9.02 -40.28
C ALA A 556 32.38 8.06 -40.05
N ARG A 557 32.51 6.88 -40.66
CA ARG A 557 31.89 6.24 -41.86
C ARG A 557 31.93 4.70 -41.75
N GLN A 558 31.08 3.99 -42.51
CA GLN A 558 31.45 2.82 -43.34
C GLN A 558 30.36 2.51 -44.40
N GLY A 559 30.75 2.15 -45.62
CA GLY A 559 29.86 1.63 -46.70
C GLY A 559 29.87 0.09 -46.74
N HIS A 560 29.20 -0.66 -47.62
CA HIS A 560 28.69 -0.43 -48.99
C HIS A 560 27.64 -1.57 -49.31
N PRO A 561 27.14 -1.79 -50.55
CA PRO A 561 26.41 -0.88 -51.44
C PRO A 561 25.11 -1.50 -52.03
N ILE A 562 24.18 -0.69 -52.55
CA ILE A 562 23.14 -1.15 -53.52
C ILE A 562 23.02 -0.13 -54.67
N MET A 563 22.86 -0.65 -55.90
CA MET A 563 22.72 0.03 -57.21
C MET A 563 21.24 0.08 -57.65
N PRO A 564 20.84 0.70 -58.79
CA PRO A 564 21.44 1.78 -59.59
C PRO A 564 20.42 2.93 -59.93
N ALA A 565 20.89 4.04 -60.53
CA ALA A 565 20.18 4.82 -61.56
C ALA A 565 21.06 5.99 -62.06
N GLY A 566 21.09 6.25 -63.38
CA GLY A 566 21.82 7.36 -64.01
C GLY A 566 22.84 6.89 -65.03
#